data_AF-A0A2D3LPM6-F1
#
_entry.id   AF-A0A2D3LPM6-F1
#
_cell.length_a   1.000
_cell.length_b   1.000
_cell.length_c   1.000
_cell.angle_alpha   90.00
_cell.angle_beta   90.00
_cell.angle_gamma   90.00
#
_symmetry.space_group_name_H-M   'P 1'
#
loop_
_entity.id
_entity.type
_entity.pdbx_description
1 polymer ?
#
loop_
_entity_poly.entity_id
_entity_poly.type
_entity_poly.pdbx_seq_one_letter_code
_entity_poly.pdbx_strand_id
1 'polypeptide(L)'
;MGKKSNRRWSFQDDEYVRENLGKLSFEDMGRHLGRSHMSVRLYVLRRKLTTGQLVRRNLLLALLQVKFRHPEDFSPTRMFYKETGIGQRRYWDLYFGRKAITGKEYAAVAEYLGVTVTEAVESRQLELFEKEDLE
;
A
#
# COMPACT_ATOMS: atom_id res chain seq x y z
N MET A 1 5.13 20.87 34.73
CA MET A 1 5.76 20.58 33.42
C MET A 1 5.03 21.38 32.34
N GLY A 2 5.69 22.37 31.73
CA GLY A 2 5.04 23.30 30.80
C GLY A 2 4.47 22.62 29.56
N LYS A 3 3.26 22.99 29.15
CA LYS A 3 2.63 22.54 27.90
C LYS A 3 3.57 22.88 26.74
N LYS A 4 4.25 21.88 26.15
CA LYS A 4 4.99 22.06 24.89
C LYS A 4 4.02 22.68 23.88
N SER A 5 4.35 23.88 23.43
CA SER A 5 3.48 24.71 22.58
C SER A 5 3.05 23.94 21.34
N ASN A 6 1.83 24.24 20.87
CA ASN A 6 1.26 23.66 19.66
C ASN A 6 1.98 24.24 18.41
N ARG A 7 3.25 23.88 18.21
CA ARG A 7 4.06 24.31 17.07
C ARG A 7 3.34 23.93 15.78
N ARG A 8 2.95 24.94 15.00
CA ARG A 8 2.34 24.74 13.67
C ARG A 8 3.28 23.92 12.78
N TRP A 9 2.70 23.07 11.94
CA TRP A 9 3.44 22.30 10.94
C TRP A 9 3.86 23.24 9.81
N SER A 10 5.14 23.31 9.51
CA SER A 10 5.67 24.11 8.40
C SER A 10 5.55 23.35 7.07
N PHE A 11 5.79 24.05 5.96
CA PHE A 11 5.91 23.41 4.64
C PHE A 11 7.05 22.38 4.60
N GLN A 12 8.20 22.72 5.22
CA GLN A 12 9.35 21.82 5.32
C GLN A 12 9.04 20.57 6.15
N ASP A 13 8.29 20.72 7.25
CA ASP A 13 7.84 19.57 8.05
C ASP A 13 6.94 18.65 7.20
N ASP A 14 6.06 19.22 6.37
CA ASP A 14 5.12 18.51 5.50
C ASP A 14 5.84 17.75 4.38
N GLU A 15 6.80 18.40 3.71
CA GLU A 15 7.66 17.80 2.67
C GLU A 15 8.48 16.64 3.24
N TYR A 16 9.18 16.88 4.36
CA TYR A 16 9.94 15.84 5.06
C TYR A 16 9.07 14.64 5.43
N VAL A 17 7.86 14.87 5.95
CA VAL A 17 6.93 13.78 6.27
C VAL A 17 6.56 13.00 5.01
N ARG A 18 6.21 13.66 3.90
CA ARG A 18 5.83 12.96 2.65
C ARG A 18 6.97 12.12 2.09
N GLU A 19 8.18 12.66 2.06
CA GLU A 19 9.34 11.99 1.48
C GLU A 19 9.79 10.76 2.29
N ASN A 20 9.61 10.81 3.61
CA ASN A 20 10.09 9.79 4.54
C ASN A 20 9.00 8.87 5.07
N LEU A 21 7.72 9.14 4.76
CA LEU A 21 6.60 8.30 5.16
C LEU A 21 6.79 6.89 4.60
N GLY A 22 6.89 5.90 5.49
CA GLY A 22 7.12 4.50 5.13
C GLY A 22 8.58 4.11 4.90
N LYS A 23 9.51 5.08 4.83
CA LYS A 23 10.96 4.84 4.83
C LYS A 23 11.54 4.85 6.25
N LEU A 24 11.05 5.77 7.09
CA LEU A 24 11.48 5.94 8.47
C LEU A 24 10.35 5.58 9.45
N SER A 25 10.73 5.20 10.68
CA SER A 25 9.77 5.03 11.77
C SER A 25 9.22 6.39 12.22
N PHE A 26 8.00 6.43 12.76
CA PHE A 26 7.47 7.68 13.33
C PHE A 26 8.30 8.23 14.49
N GLU A 27 9.08 7.38 15.16
CA GLU A 27 10.00 7.77 16.22
C GLU A 27 11.21 8.53 15.66
N ASP A 28 11.83 8.02 14.61
CA ASP A 28 12.95 8.68 13.93
C ASP A 28 12.52 9.98 13.27
N MET A 29 11.36 9.98 12.60
CA MET A 29 10.77 11.19 12.03
C MET A 29 10.46 12.23 13.13
N GLY A 30 9.96 11.78 14.28
CA GLY A 30 9.73 12.65 15.44
C GLY A 30 11.03 13.26 15.96
N ARG A 31 12.09 12.47 16.10
CA ARG A 31 13.41 12.93 16.53
C ARG A 31 13.97 14.00 15.58
N HIS A 32 13.84 13.79 14.27
CA HIS A 32 14.29 14.76 13.26
C HIS A 32 13.48 16.06 13.30
N LEU A 33 12.14 15.97 13.40
CA LEU A 33 11.26 17.14 13.41
C LEU A 33 11.20 17.86 14.78
N GLY A 34 11.83 17.31 15.81
CA GLY A 34 11.71 17.78 17.19
C GLY A 34 10.29 17.62 17.75
N ARG A 35 9.55 16.60 17.31
CA ARG A 35 8.16 16.29 17.68
C ARG A 35 8.04 14.89 18.28
N SER A 36 6.96 14.61 19.01
CA SER A 36 6.69 13.24 19.44
C SER A 36 6.26 12.36 18.25
N HIS A 37 6.57 11.07 18.30
CA HIS A 37 6.11 10.10 17.29
C HIS A 37 4.59 10.14 17.10
N MET A 38 3.84 10.35 18.19
CA MET A 38 2.38 10.45 18.16
C MET A 38 1.91 11.70 17.42
N SER A 39 2.63 12.82 17.54
CA SER A 39 2.34 14.04 16.78
C SER A 39 2.49 13.80 15.27
N VAL A 40 3.56 13.10 14.85
CA VAL A 40 3.79 12.72 13.45
C VAL A 40 2.70 11.77 12.95
N ARG A 41 2.33 10.75 13.74
CA ARG A 41 1.25 9.81 13.40
C ARG A 41 -0.08 10.53 13.20
N LEU A 42 -0.47 11.41 14.14
CA LEU A 42 -1.72 12.18 14.04
C LEU A 42 -1.71 13.13 12.84
N TYR A 43 -0.56 13.69 12.50
CA TYR A 43 -0.42 14.55 11.33
C TYR A 43 -0.69 13.80 10.02
N VAL A 44 -0.04 12.64 9.85
CA VAL A 44 -0.25 11.73 8.71
C VAL A 44 -1.72 11.34 8.60
N LEU A 45 -2.36 10.96 9.71
CA LEU A 45 -3.77 10.57 9.73
C LEU A 45 -4.72 11.71 9.34
N ARG A 46 -4.54 12.91 9.90
CA ARG A 46 -5.42 14.07 9.61
C ARG A 46 -5.32 14.53 8.17
N ARG A 47 -4.13 14.39 7.56
CA ARG A 47 -3.86 14.80 6.18
C ARG A 47 -4.01 13.66 5.17
N LYS A 48 -4.39 12.46 5.64
CA LYS A 48 -4.54 11.26 4.83
C LYS A 48 -3.31 11.00 3.95
N LEU A 49 -2.11 11.28 4.48
CA LEU A 49 -0.88 11.05 3.73
C LEU A 49 -0.67 9.54 3.59
N THR A 50 -0.54 9.09 2.36
CA THR A 50 -0.22 7.70 2.04
C THR A 50 1.24 7.60 1.66
N THR A 51 1.89 6.50 2.03
CA THR A 51 3.16 6.10 1.41
C THR A 51 2.89 5.99 -0.09
N GLY A 52 3.53 6.79 -0.94
CA GLY A 52 3.33 6.73 -2.39
C GLY A 52 3.44 5.29 -2.90
N GLN A 53 2.60 4.89 -3.84
CA GLN A 53 2.69 3.57 -4.46
C GLN A 53 4.06 3.46 -5.16
N LEU A 54 4.90 2.55 -4.67
CA LEU A 54 6.16 2.20 -5.32
C LEU A 54 5.90 1.36 -6.58
N VAL A 55 4.75 0.69 -6.63
CA VAL A 55 4.33 -0.12 -7.77
C VAL A 55 3.38 0.67 -8.65
N ARG A 56 3.79 0.95 -9.90
CA ARG A 56 2.99 1.69 -10.88
C ARG A 56 1.64 1.02 -11.20
N ARG A 57 1.56 -0.31 -11.08
CA ARG A 57 0.34 -1.13 -11.27
C ARG A 57 0.18 -2.15 -10.15
N ASN A 58 -0.82 -1.97 -9.28
CA ASN A 58 -1.04 -2.88 -8.16
C ASN A 58 -1.85 -4.11 -8.57
N LEU A 59 -1.14 -5.18 -8.93
CA LEU A 59 -1.71 -6.45 -9.39
C LEU A 59 -2.57 -7.17 -8.34
N LEU A 60 -2.30 -6.96 -7.05
CA LEU A 60 -3.13 -7.52 -5.98
C LEU A 60 -4.49 -6.82 -5.94
N LEU A 61 -4.50 -5.49 -6.04
CA LEU A 61 -5.76 -4.72 -6.11
C LEU A 61 -6.56 -5.07 -7.37
N ALA A 62 -5.90 -5.23 -8.52
CA ALA A 62 -6.56 -5.65 -9.75
C ALA A 62 -7.25 -7.02 -9.59
N LEU A 63 -6.59 -8.00 -8.97
CA LEU A 63 -7.22 -9.31 -8.67
C LEU A 63 -8.44 -9.16 -7.75
N LEU A 64 -8.34 -8.34 -6.71
CA LEU A 64 -9.44 -8.12 -5.79
C LEU A 64 -10.64 -7.46 -6.50
N GLN A 65 -10.39 -6.53 -7.42
CA GLN A 65 -11.44 -5.87 -8.20
C GLN A 65 -12.24 -6.82 -9.11
N VAL A 66 -11.67 -7.97 -9.49
CA VAL A 66 -12.39 -9.01 -10.25
C VAL A 66 -13.54 -9.61 -9.42
N LYS A 67 -13.33 -9.78 -8.11
CA LYS A 67 -14.31 -10.44 -7.22
C LYS A 67 -15.10 -9.47 -6.35
N PHE A 68 -14.55 -8.28 -6.07
CA PHE A 68 -15.12 -7.30 -5.16
C PHE A 68 -15.34 -5.97 -5.89
N ARG A 69 -16.58 -5.44 -5.81
CA ARG A 69 -16.89 -4.07 -6.29
C ARG A 69 -16.09 -3.01 -5.56
N HIS A 70 -15.85 -3.23 -4.26
CA HIS A 70 -14.98 -2.42 -3.41
C HIS A 70 -13.90 -3.33 -2.83
N PRO A 71 -12.64 -3.23 -3.29
CA PRO A 71 -11.54 -4.06 -2.79
C PRO A 71 -11.30 -3.93 -1.28
N GLU A 72 -11.73 -2.83 -0.66
CA GLU A 72 -11.65 -2.64 0.79
C GLU A 72 -12.53 -3.63 1.59
N ASP A 73 -13.58 -4.19 0.96
CA ASP A 73 -14.47 -5.15 1.61
C ASP A 73 -13.77 -6.49 1.88
N PHE A 74 -12.70 -6.79 1.15
CA PHE A 74 -11.93 -8.00 1.38
C PHE A 74 -11.09 -7.87 2.66
N SER A 75 -11.56 -8.57 3.69
CA SER A 75 -10.86 -8.71 4.98
C SER A 75 -10.12 -10.06 5.03
N PRO A 76 -8.78 -10.08 4.89
CA PRO A 76 -8.06 -11.34 4.79
C PRO A 76 -8.13 -12.11 6.10
N THR A 77 -8.56 -13.36 6.01
CA THR A 77 -8.77 -14.26 7.15
C THR A 77 -7.50 -15.03 7.52
N ARG A 78 -7.50 -15.72 8.66
CA ARG A 78 -6.41 -16.64 9.01
C ARG A 78 -6.21 -17.75 7.97
N MET A 79 -7.30 -18.21 7.36
CA MET A 79 -7.25 -19.22 6.29
C MET A 79 -6.57 -18.67 5.04
N PHE A 80 -6.93 -17.46 4.62
CA PHE A 80 -6.27 -16.78 3.51
C PHE A 80 -4.74 -16.73 3.69
N TYR A 81 -4.25 -16.29 4.85
CA TYR A 81 -2.81 -16.20 5.08
C TYR A 81 -2.12 -17.58 5.07
N LYS A 82 -2.81 -18.62 5.58
CA LYS A 82 -2.29 -19.98 5.61
C LYS A 82 -2.21 -20.60 4.21
N GLU A 83 -3.26 -20.44 3.42
CA GLU A 83 -3.38 -21.04 2.09
C GLU A 83 -2.52 -20.29 1.06
N THR A 84 -2.50 -18.97 1.11
CA THR A 84 -1.67 -18.17 0.18
C THR A 84 -0.19 -18.12 0.57
N GLY A 85 0.14 -18.45 1.82
CA GLY A 85 1.48 -18.30 2.38
C GLY A 85 1.92 -16.83 2.55
N ILE A 86 1.03 -15.85 2.31
CA ILE A 86 1.34 -14.43 2.47
C ILE A 86 1.25 -14.05 3.94
N GLY A 87 2.32 -13.46 4.48
CA GLY A 87 2.28 -12.90 5.84
C GLY A 87 1.37 -11.68 5.95
N GLN A 88 0.74 -11.45 7.10
CA GLN A 88 -0.19 -10.34 7.33
C GLN A 88 0.39 -8.96 6.97
N ARG A 89 1.62 -8.67 7.41
CA ARG A 89 2.30 -7.41 7.05
C ARG A 89 2.61 -7.34 5.55
N ARG A 90 3.01 -8.46 4.95
CA ARG A 90 3.31 -8.55 3.52
C ARG A 90 2.08 -8.26 2.68
N TYR A 91 0.92 -8.82 3.04
CA TYR A 91 -0.35 -8.53 2.38
C TYR A 91 -0.64 -7.02 2.34
N TRP A 92 -0.52 -6.31 3.47
CA TRP A 92 -0.76 -4.86 3.50
C TRP A 92 0.29 -4.05 2.74
N ASP A 93 1.55 -4.49 2.73
CA ASP A 93 2.57 -3.89 1.86
C ASP A 93 2.20 -4.03 0.37
N LEU A 94 1.62 -5.17 -0.03
CA LEU A 94 1.13 -5.40 -1.39
C LEU A 94 -0.14 -4.59 -1.69
N TYR A 95 -1.13 -4.60 -0.79
CA TYR A 95 -2.42 -3.91 -0.96
C TYR A 95 -2.25 -2.40 -1.16
N PHE A 96 -1.35 -1.77 -0.40
CA PHE A 96 -1.04 -0.35 -0.57
C PHE A 96 -0.02 -0.05 -1.67
N GLY A 97 0.43 -1.07 -2.41
CA GLY A 97 1.41 -0.92 -3.50
C GLY A 97 2.78 -0.45 -3.03
N ARG A 98 3.14 -0.74 -1.77
CA ARG A 98 4.49 -0.49 -1.22
C ARG A 98 5.51 -1.50 -1.73
N LYS A 99 5.06 -2.71 -2.07
CA LYS A 99 5.89 -3.78 -2.62
C LYS A 99 5.19 -4.45 -3.79
N ALA A 100 5.96 -4.90 -4.77
CA ALA A 100 5.44 -5.70 -5.87
C ALA A 100 5.10 -7.12 -5.39
N ILE A 101 3.98 -7.64 -5.89
CA ILE A 101 3.59 -9.04 -5.71
C ILE A 101 4.45 -9.93 -6.59
N THR A 102 4.91 -11.05 -6.05
CA THR A 102 5.66 -12.06 -6.82
C THR A 102 4.70 -12.94 -7.62
N GLY A 103 5.19 -13.65 -8.66
CA GLY A 103 4.37 -14.58 -9.43
C GLY A 103 3.76 -15.70 -8.58
N LYS A 104 4.50 -16.21 -7.58
CA LYS A 104 4.00 -17.24 -6.65
C LYS A 104 2.88 -16.72 -5.76
N GLU A 105 3.07 -15.55 -5.15
CA GLU A 105 2.05 -14.89 -4.32
C GLU A 105 0.80 -14.57 -5.16
N TYR A 106 0.98 -14.12 -6.40
CA TYR A 106 -0.11 -13.82 -7.32
C TYR A 106 -0.93 -15.05 -7.66
N ALA A 107 -0.27 -16.16 -8.05
CA ALA A 107 -0.94 -17.41 -8.37
C ALA A 107 -1.72 -17.95 -7.16
N ALA A 108 -1.13 -17.93 -5.96
CA ALA A 108 -1.79 -18.41 -4.76
C ALA A 108 -3.01 -17.58 -4.36
N VAL A 109 -2.95 -16.24 -4.53
CA VAL A 109 -4.12 -15.37 -4.28
C VAL A 109 -5.20 -15.58 -5.34
N ALA A 110 -4.83 -15.74 -6.61
CA ALA A 110 -5.79 -16.01 -7.69
C ALA A 110 -6.52 -17.35 -7.46
N GLU A 111 -5.78 -18.39 -7.09
CA GLU A 111 -6.31 -19.70 -6.73
C GLU A 111 -7.27 -19.62 -5.53
N TYR A 112 -6.86 -18.94 -4.45
CA TYR A 112 -7.71 -18.74 -3.26
C TYR A 112 -9.03 -18.02 -3.60
N LEU A 113 -8.98 -17.01 -4.47
CA LEU A 113 -10.16 -16.25 -4.88
C LEU A 113 -11.00 -16.97 -5.95
N GLY A 114 -10.56 -18.13 -6.46
CA GLY A 114 -11.19 -18.83 -7.57
C GLY A 114 -11.26 -17.96 -8.83
N VAL A 115 -10.20 -17.20 -9.11
CA VAL A 115 -10.01 -16.44 -10.35
C VAL A 115 -9.12 -17.28 -11.27
N THR A 116 -9.63 -17.66 -12.43
CA THR A 116 -8.87 -18.45 -13.40
C THR A 116 -7.71 -17.62 -13.95
N VAL A 117 -6.51 -18.20 -13.96
CA VAL A 117 -5.24 -17.55 -14.36
C VAL A 117 -5.31 -16.92 -15.77
N THR A 118 -6.22 -17.38 -16.63
CA THR A 118 -6.51 -16.81 -17.96
C THR A 118 -7.01 -15.37 -17.91
N GLU A 119 -7.96 -15.01 -17.06
CA GLU A 119 -8.49 -13.62 -16.95
C GLU A 119 -7.38 -12.63 -16.50
N ALA A 120 -6.44 -13.14 -15.72
CA ALA A 120 -5.30 -12.44 -15.16
C ALA A 120 -4.13 -12.23 -16.15
N VAL A 121 -4.01 -13.10 -17.16
CA VAL A 121 -2.99 -13.02 -18.22
C VAL A 121 -3.54 -12.29 -19.45
N GLU A 122 -4.81 -12.51 -19.82
CA GLU A 122 -5.50 -11.82 -20.92
C GLU A 122 -5.62 -10.32 -20.65
N SER A 123 -6.00 -9.92 -19.44
CA SER A 123 -6.01 -8.50 -19.03
C SER A 123 -4.61 -7.86 -19.08
N ARG A 124 -3.54 -8.65 -18.84
CA ARG A 124 -2.16 -8.17 -18.91
C ARG A 124 -1.59 -8.11 -20.33
N GLN A 125 -2.01 -9.00 -21.23
CA GLN A 125 -1.63 -8.95 -22.63
C GLN A 125 -2.36 -7.83 -23.37
N LEU A 126 -3.66 -7.63 -23.13
CA LEU A 126 -4.42 -6.51 -23.71
C LEU A 126 -3.81 -5.15 -23.35
N GLU A 127 -3.39 -4.95 -22.10
CA GLU A 127 -2.69 -3.72 -21.66
C GLU A 127 -1.26 -3.54 -22.21
N LEU A 128 -0.63 -4.59 -22.75
CA LEU A 128 0.67 -4.50 -23.42
C LEU A 128 0.51 -4.07 -24.88
N PHE A 129 -0.51 -4.58 -25.57
CA PHE A 129 -0.81 -4.23 -26.97
C PHE A 129 -1.41 -2.83 -27.12
N GLU A 130 -2.28 -2.37 -26.21
CA GLU A 130 -2.83 -0.99 -26.27
C GLU A 130 -1.77 0.12 -26.12
N LYS A 131 -0.56 -0.21 -25.62
CA LYS A 131 0.53 0.75 -25.48
C LYS A 131 1.42 0.89 -26.71
N GLU A 132 1.42 -0.10 -27.60
CA GLU A 132 2.22 -0.07 -28.83
C GLU A 132 1.48 0.66 -29.97
N ASP A 133 0.15 0.78 -29.89
CA ASP A 133 -0.69 1.41 -30.93
C ASP A 133 -0.91 2.93 -30.73
N LEU A 134 -0.17 3.58 -29.81
CA LEU A 134 -0.31 5.01 -29.48
C LEU A 134 0.97 5.84 -29.70
N GLU A 135 1.94 5.33 -30.48
CA GLU A 135 3.08 6.13 -30.99
C GLU A 135 2.86 6.61 -32.43
#